data_AF-A0A660KYL9-F1
#
_entry.id   AF-A0A660KYL9-F1
#
_cell.length_a   1.000
_cell.length_b   1.000
_cell.length_c   1.000
_cell.angle_alpha   90.00
_cell.angle_beta   90.00
_cell.angle_gamma   90.00
#
_symmetry.space_group_name_H-M   'P 1'
#
loop_
_entity.id
_entity.type
_entity.pdbx_description
1 polymer ?
#
loop_
_entity_poly.entity_id
_entity_poly.type
_entity_poly.pdbx_seq_one_letter_code
_entity_poly.pdbx_strand_id
1 'polypeptide(L)'
;MARGRKALTDRDWLFGSRPRRLALEALFAEPGRRWSKAALARAAEVSPHGGIDEHVAGFTRIGLLTDDGDGLRLADPMPAYAASLRGLLGELQRVRD
;
A
#
# COMPACT_ATOMS: atom_id res chain seq x y z
N MET A 1 1.27 -7.06 -26.36
CA MET A 1 1.55 -8.28 -25.57
C MET A 1 0.90 -8.11 -24.20
N ALA A 2 -0.07 -8.94 -23.84
CA ALA A 2 -0.63 -8.93 -22.49
C ALA A 2 0.46 -9.38 -21.52
N ARG A 3 0.93 -8.48 -20.65
CA ARG A 3 1.90 -8.81 -19.60
C ARG A 3 1.23 -9.85 -18.70
N GLY A 4 1.71 -11.10 -18.73
CA GLY A 4 1.17 -12.16 -17.89
C GLY A 4 1.13 -11.72 -16.43
N ARG A 5 0.01 -11.97 -15.73
CA ARG A 5 -0.10 -11.66 -14.30
C ARG A 5 1.00 -12.41 -13.57
N LYS A 6 1.83 -11.69 -12.81
CA LYS A 6 2.74 -12.32 -11.86
C LYS A 6 1.91 -13.16 -10.88
N ALA A 7 2.37 -14.37 -10.57
CA ALA A 7 1.74 -15.18 -9.54
C ALA A 7 1.76 -14.41 -8.21
N LEU A 8 0.63 -14.42 -7.50
CA LEU A 8 0.55 -13.90 -6.14
C LEU A 8 1.26 -14.89 -5.23
N THR A 9 2.11 -14.39 -4.32
CA THR A 9 2.60 -15.23 -3.23
C THR A 9 1.51 -15.41 -2.17
N ASP A 10 1.72 -16.34 -1.24
CA ASP A 10 0.78 -16.58 -0.13
C ASP A 10 0.50 -15.29 0.66
N ARG A 11 1.52 -14.44 0.86
CA ARG A 11 1.37 -13.14 1.52
C ARG A 11 0.55 -12.14 0.71
N ASP A 12 0.63 -12.20 -0.62
CA ASP A 12 -0.06 -11.28 -1.50
C ASP A 12 -1.56 -11.62 -1.67
N TRP A 13 -1.94 -12.87 -1.38
CA TRP A 13 -3.26 -13.42 -1.68
C TRP A 13 -4.40 -12.61 -1.06
N LEU A 14 -4.30 -12.24 0.22
CA LEU A 14 -5.31 -11.45 0.93
C LEU A 14 -5.46 -10.01 0.40
N PHE A 15 -4.42 -9.49 -0.28
CA PHE A 15 -4.46 -8.16 -0.86
C PHE A 15 -4.83 -8.17 -2.34
N GLY A 16 -4.83 -9.34 -2.99
CA GLY A 16 -5.10 -9.50 -4.42
C GLY A 16 -4.02 -8.91 -5.33
N SER A 17 -2.98 -8.25 -4.78
CA SER A 17 -1.81 -7.80 -5.52
C SER A 17 -0.61 -7.56 -4.59
N ARG A 18 0.59 -7.93 -5.06
CA ARG A 18 1.87 -7.62 -4.41
C ARG A 18 2.06 -6.12 -4.17
N PRO A 19 1.86 -5.23 -5.17
CA PRO A 19 2.09 -3.80 -4.95
C PRO A 19 1.17 -3.18 -3.90
N ARG A 20 -0.08 -3.65 -3.79
CA ARG A 20 -1.01 -3.17 -2.75
C ARG A 20 -0.49 -3.52 -1.35
N ARG A 21 -0.03 -4.75 -1.15
CA ARG A 21 0.57 -5.17 0.13
C ARG A 21 1.81 -4.35 0.46
N LEU A 22 2.75 -4.26 -0.48
CA LEU A 22 4.01 -3.53 -0.27
C LEU A 22 3.78 -2.03 0.00
N ALA A 23 2.81 -1.40 -0.68
CA ALA A 23 2.43 -0.03 -0.40
C ALA A 23 1.91 0.14 1.04
N LEU A 24 1.05 -0.77 1.51
CA LEU A 24 0.55 -0.75 2.88
C LEU A 24 1.66 -0.96 3.91
N GLU A 25 2.57 -1.90 3.66
CA GLU A 25 3.73 -2.14 4.53
C GLU A 25 4.58 -0.89 4.68
N ALA A 26 4.89 -0.22 3.56
CA ALA A 26 5.67 1.01 3.56
C ALA A 26 4.97 2.14 4.34
N LEU A 27 3.67 2.34 4.11
CA LEU A 27 2.89 3.36 4.82
C LEU A 27 2.88 3.12 6.34
N PHE A 28 2.69 1.88 6.79
CA PHE A 28 2.67 1.56 8.22
C PHE A 28 4.06 1.46 8.86
N ALA A 29 5.12 1.25 8.08
CA ALA A 29 6.49 1.28 8.57
C ALA A 29 6.93 2.71 8.91
N GLU A 30 6.45 3.72 8.19
CA GLU A 30 6.78 5.13 8.38
C GLU A 30 5.51 6.00 8.53
N PRO A 31 4.73 5.86 9.61
CA PRO A 31 3.39 6.45 9.71
C PRO A 31 3.36 7.98 9.75
N GLY A 32 4.46 8.63 10.18
CA GLY A 32 4.60 10.08 10.18
C GLY A 32 5.17 10.67 8.88
N ARG A 33 5.53 9.82 7.91
CA ARG A 33 6.15 10.27 6.67
C ARG A 33 5.11 10.82 5.71
N ARG A 34 5.44 11.96 5.10
CA ARG A 34 4.79 12.44 3.88
C ARG A 34 5.43 11.77 2.66
N TRP A 35 4.62 11.07 1.88
CA TRP A 35 5.02 10.31 0.71
C TRP A 35 4.71 11.08 -0.58
N SER A 36 5.64 11.08 -1.53
CA SER A 36 5.29 11.38 -2.93
C SER A 36 4.77 10.11 -3.61
N LYS A 37 3.95 10.27 -4.66
CA LYS A 37 3.53 9.13 -5.51
C LYS A 37 4.72 8.31 -6.02
N ALA A 38 5.81 8.98 -6.42
CA ALA A 38 7.03 8.32 -6.88
C ALA A 38 7.73 7.53 -5.78
N ALA A 39 7.78 8.05 -4.54
CA ALA A 39 8.33 7.32 -3.41
C ALA A 39 7.50 6.07 -3.09
N LEU A 40 6.17 6.21 -3.08
CA LEU A 40 5.27 5.09 -2.81
C LEU A 40 5.29 4.04 -3.93
N ALA A 41 5.38 4.46 -5.19
CA ALA A 41 5.53 3.57 -6.34
C ALA A 41 6.81 2.72 -6.24
N ARG A 42 7.93 3.33 -5.82
CA ARG A 42 9.19 2.61 -5.57
C ARG A 42 9.03 1.58 -4.46
N ALA A 43 8.42 1.97 -3.33
CA ALA A 43 8.17 1.07 -2.22
C ALA A 43 7.25 -0.10 -2.60
N ALA A 44 6.28 0.15 -3.49
CA ALA A 44 5.35 -0.85 -4.01
C ALA A 44 5.89 -1.66 -5.21
N GLU A 45 7.17 -1.46 -5.60
CA GLU A 45 7.81 -2.13 -6.75
C GLU A 45 7.06 -1.96 -8.08
N VAL A 46 6.41 -0.81 -8.30
CA VAL A 46 5.69 -0.49 -9.54
C VAL A 46 6.30 0.69 -10.28
N SER A 47 6.01 0.75 -11.59
CA SER A 47 6.40 1.89 -12.41
C SER A 47 5.78 3.17 -11.86
N PRO A 48 6.54 4.28 -11.80
CA PRO A 48 6.00 5.58 -11.41
C PRO A 48 5.00 6.14 -12.44
N HIS A 49 4.95 5.60 -13.66
CA HIS A 49 4.03 6.02 -14.72
C HIS A 49 2.63 5.38 -14.58
N GLY A 50 2.02 5.53 -13.40
CA GLY A 50 0.60 5.18 -13.16
C GLY A 50 0.35 3.85 -12.45
N GLY A 51 1.38 3.04 -12.18
CA GLY A 51 1.20 1.75 -11.50
C GLY A 51 0.69 1.87 -10.06
N ILE A 52 0.91 3.02 -9.41
CA ILE A 52 0.52 3.27 -8.02
C ILE A 52 -0.80 4.04 -7.90
N ASP A 53 -1.28 4.67 -8.98
CA ASP A 53 -2.40 5.64 -8.92
C ASP A 53 -3.70 4.97 -8.46
N GLU A 54 -3.99 3.76 -8.94
CA GLU A 54 -5.19 3.01 -8.52
C GLU A 54 -5.14 2.67 -7.02
N HIS A 55 -3.95 2.33 -6.50
CA HIS A 55 -3.77 2.02 -5.08
C HIS A 55 -3.92 3.27 -4.22
N VAL A 56 -3.31 4.39 -4.61
CA VAL A 56 -3.49 5.68 -3.93
C VAL A 56 -4.96 6.08 -3.92
N ALA A 57 -5.63 6.07 -5.08
CA ALA A 57 -7.05 6.41 -5.17
C ALA A 57 -7.92 5.47 -4.31
N GLY A 58 -7.60 4.17 -4.27
CA GLY A 58 -8.24 3.20 -3.40
C GLY A 58 -8.08 3.52 -1.92
N PHE A 59 -6.85 3.76 -1.47
CA PHE A 59 -6.54 4.09 -0.07
C PHE A 59 -7.15 5.42 0.37
N THR A 60 -7.18 6.43 -0.50
CA THR A 60 -7.87 7.70 -0.23
C THR A 60 -9.37 7.50 -0.13
N ARG A 61 -9.98 6.72 -1.04
CA ARG A 61 -11.43 6.44 -1.02
C ARG A 61 -11.90 5.76 0.27
N ILE A 62 -11.09 4.86 0.82
CA ILE A 62 -11.41 4.19 2.09
C ILE A 62 -11.04 5.04 3.32
N GLY A 63 -10.37 6.19 3.15
CA GLY A 63 -9.96 7.06 4.23
C GLY A 63 -8.68 6.64 4.94
N LEU A 64 -7.85 5.80 4.32
CA LEU A 64 -6.54 5.41 4.88
C LEU A 64 -5.44 6.43 4.56
N LEU A 65 -5.54 7.09 3.40
CA LEU A 65 -4.61 8.14 2.97
C LEU A 65 -5.33 9.47 2.80
N THR A 66 -4.63 10.54 3.17
CA THR A 66 -4.99 11.92 2.85
C THR A 66 -3.93 12.49 1.91
N ASP A 67 -4.38 13.14 0.83
CA ASP A 67 -3.55 14.01 0.00
C ASP A 67 -3.76 15.45 0.48
N ASP A 68 -2.71 16.08 0.99
CA ASP A 68 -2.75 17.46 1.52
C ASP A 68 -2.18 18.51 0.54
N GLY A 69 -1.91 18.13 -0.70
CA GLY A 69 -1.30 18.99 -1.72
C GLY A 69 0.23 18.99 -1.69
N ASP A 70 0.84 18.79 -0.52
CA ASP A 70 2.30 18.60 -0.37
C ASP A 70 2.71 17.14 -0.50
N GLY A 71 1.77 16.21 -0.27
CA GLY A 71 1.96 14.79 -0.50
C GLY A 71 0.89 13.91 0.16
N LEU A 72 1.16 12.61 0.14
CA LEU A 72 0.30 11.57 0.68
C LEU A 72 0.75 11.22 2.11
N ARG A 73 -0.18 11.18 3.05
CA ARG A 73 0.07 10.72 4.42
C ARG A 73 -1.03 9.80 4.91
N LEU A 74 -0.74 8.96 5.90
CA LEU A 74 -1.80 8.25 6.62
C LEU A 74 -2.79 9.27 7.18
N ALA A 75 -4.08 8.95 7.08
CA ALA A 75 -5.13 9.80 7.63
C ALA A 75 -4.92 9.99 9.14
N ASP A 76 -5.22 11.19 9.63
CA ASP A 76 -5.17 11.53 11.05
C ASP A 76 -6.47 12.27 11.42
N PRO A 77 -7.36 11.67 12.23
CA PRO A 77 -7.22 10.35 12.85
C PRO A 77 -7.29 9.21 11.82
N MET A 78 -6.51 8.13 12.06
CA MET A 78 -6.61 6.91 11.26
C MET A 78 -7.97 6.23 11.46
N PRO A 79 -8.52 5.59 10.43
CA PRO A 79 -9.74 4.82 10.58
C PRO A 79 -9.53 3.60 11.48
N ALA A 80 -10.56 3.18 12.22
CA ALA A 80 -10.46 2.11 13.22
C ALA A 80 -9.91 0.79 12.65
N TYR A 81 -10.19 0.49 11.38
CA TYR A 81 -9.70 -0.73 10.73
C TYR A 81 -8.17 -0.71 10.45
N ALA A 82 -7.50 0.44 10.52
CA ALA A 82 -6.08 0.56 10.22
C ALA A 82 -5.22 -0.27 11.19
N ALA A 83 -5.62 -0.36 12.45
CA ALA A 83 -4.96 -1.22 13.44
C ALA A 83 -5.04 -2.71 13.06
N SER A 84 -6.22 -3.17 12.63
CA SER A 84 -6.42 -4.55 12.15
C SER A 84 -5.60 -4.83 10.88
N LEU A 85 -5.53 -3.87 9.95
CA LEU A 85 -4.74 -4.00 8.73
C LEU A 85 -3.24 -4.10 9.02
N ARG A 86 -2.74 -3.28 9.94
CA ARG A 86 -1.34 -3.35 10.41
C ARG A 86 -1.05 -4.66 11.12
N GLY A 87 -1.98 -5.14 11.96
CA GLY A 87 -1.87 -6.43 12.63
C GLY A 87 -1.77 -7.59 11.64
N LEU A 88 -2.66 -7.61 10.65
CA LEU A 88 -2.66 -8.60 9.56
C LEU A 88 -1.33 -8.62 8.80
N LEU A 89 -0.80 -7.45 8.42
CA LEU A 89 0.51 -7.36 7.77
C LEU A 89 1.63 -7.96 8.62
N GLY A 90 1.62 -7.70 9.93
CA GLY A 90 2.59 -8.27 10.87
C GLY A 90 2.48 -9.79 11.01
N GLU A 91 1.27 -10.35 10.98
CA GLU A 91 1.07 -11.81 11.00
C GLU A 91 1.56 -12.47 9.71
N LEU A 92 1.31 -11.84 8.56
CA LEU A 92 1.71 -12.37 7.25
C LEU A 92 3.23 -12.43 7.04
N GLN A 93 4.02 -11.64 7.78
CA GLN A 93 5.48 -11.77 7.77
C GLN A 93 5.95 -13.18 8.20
N ARG A 94 5.14 -13.92 8.95
CA ARG A 94 5.45 -15.29 9.40
C ARG A 94 5.11 -16.36 8.36
N VAL A 95 4.28 -16.04 7.36
CA VAL A 95 3.98 -16.91 6.23
C VAL A 95 5.21 -16.94 5.31
N ARG A 96 5.58 -18.10 4.77
CA ARG A 96 6.69 -18.22 3.81
C ARG A 96 6.15 -18.03 2.38
N ASP A 97 6.89 -17.30 1.55
CA ASP A 97 6.60 -17.13 0.12
C ASP A 97 7.22 -18.25 -0.73
#